data_AF-A0A5B0FU10-F1
#
_entry.id   AF-A0A5B0FU10-F1
#
_cell.length_a   1.000
_cell.length_b   1.000
_cell.length_c   1.000
_cell.angle_alpha   90.00
_cell.angle_beta   90.00
_cell.angle_gamma   90.00
#
_symmetry.space_group_name_H-M   'P 1'
#
loop_
_entity.id
_entity.type
_entity.pdbx_description
1 polymer ?
#
loop_
_entity_poly.entity_id
_entity_poly.type
_entity_poly.pdbx_seq_one_letter_code
_entity_poly.pdbx_strand_id
1 'polypeptide(L)'
;MTPTTDRQLLLKMHGFLEETAATNEDTTFDPDQEYLVEALIRLVKARGKTSIAEDFDTPYLHPMLTVQKWVEELKLIVADTLAEERIDSQ
;
A
#
# COMPACT_ATOMS: atom_id res chain seq x y z
N MET A 1 -10.57 0.17 -16.69
CA MET A 1 -10.17 -1.14 -16.13
C MET A 1 -9.16 -0.88 -15.03
N THR A 2 -9.64 -0.77 -13.79
CA THR A 2 -8.77 -0.85 -12.62
C THR A 2 -8.18 -2.25 -12.58
N PRO A 3 -6.85 -2.42 -12.37
CA PRO A 3 -6.28 -3.75 -12.22
C PRO A 3 -6.96 -4.41 -11.02
N THR A 4 -7.64 -5.53 -11.26
CA THR A 4 -8.35 -6.31 -10.24
C THR A 4 -7.30 -6.77 -9.24
N THR A 5 -7.20 -6.05 -8.13
CA THR A 5 -6.28 -6.39 -7.05
C THR A 5 -7.08 -7.28 -6.12
N ASP A 6 -6.69 -8.55 -6.00
CA ASP A 6 -7.45 -9.53 -5.24
C ASP A 6 -7.87 -8.99 -3.87
N ARG A 7 -9.16 -9.12 -3.53
CA ARG A 7 -9.71 -8.57 -2.28
C ARG A 7 -8.96 -9.07 -1.03
N GLN A 8 -8.46 -10.31 -1.02
CA GLN A 8 -7.64 -10.79 0.09
C GLN A 8 -6.29 -10.07 0.14
N LEU A 9 -5.70 -9.75 -1.01
CA LEU A 9 -4.48 -8.95 -1.07
C LEU A 9 -4.73 -7.52 -0.55
N LEU A 10 -5.85 -6.90 -0.90
CA LEU A 10 -6.25 -5.59 -0.34
C LEU A 10 -6.39 -5.63 1.19
N LEU A 11 -7.03 -6.67 1.74
CA LEU A 11 -7.14 -6.85 3.19
C LEU A 11 -5.79 -7.08 3.86
N LYS A 12 -4.89 -7.85 3.24
CA LYS A 12 -3.53 -8.05 3.74
C LYS A 12 -2.72 -6.75 3.73
N MET A 13 -2.81 -5.95 2.67
CA MET A 13 -2.18 -4.64 2.60
C MET A 13 -2.71 -3.71 3.68
N HIS A 14 -4.03 -3.68 3.90
CA HIS A 14 -4.62 -2.88 4.97
C HIS A 14 -4.09 -3.29 6.35
N GLY A 15 -4.03 -4.59 6.65
CA GLY A 15 -3.48 -5.11 7.90
C GLY A 15 -2.01 -4.72 8.10
N PHE A 16 -1.20 -4.88 7.07
CA PHE A 16 0.21 -4.47 7.07
C PHE A 16 0.40 -2.97 7.35
N LEU A 17 -0.45 -2.12 6.77
CA LEU A 17 -0.40 -0.67 7.02
C LEU A 17 -0.86 -0.30 8.43
N GLU A 18 -1.85 -1.00 9.00
CA GLU A 18 -2.25 -0.81 10.40
C GLU A 18 -1.12 -1.19 11.37
N GLU A 19 -0.43 -2.30 11.12
CA GLU A 19 0.74 -2.71 11.90
C GLU A 19 1.89 -1.71 11.77
N THR A 20 2.14 -1.24 10.55
CA THR A 20 3.18 -0.22 10.26
C THR A 20 2.86 1.09 10.97
N ALA A 21 1.60 1.55 10.98
CA ALA A 21 1.19 2.76 11.68
C ALA A 21 1.28 2.62 13.21
N ALA A 22 1.05 1.41 13.74
CA ALA A 22 1.14 1.13 15.17
C ALA A 22 2.58 1.03 15.69
N THR A 23 3.54 0.70 14.82
CA THR A 23 4.95 0.52 15.18
C THR A 23 5.76 1.77 14.83
N ASN A 24 5.90 2.67 15.81
CA ASN A 24 6.42 4.02 15.58
C ASN A 24 7.91 4.10 15.20
N GLU A 25 8.76 3.12 15.49
CA GLU A 25 10.22 3.39 15.47
C GLU A 25 11.20 2.30 15.04
N ASP A 26 10.85 1.01 14.85
CA ASP A 26 11.91 0.03 14.51
C ASP A 26 11.39 -1.31 13.98
N THR A 27 10.39 -1.28 13.10
CA THR A 27 9.90 -2.50 12.48
C THR A 27 10.97 -3.01 11.52
N THR A 28 11.75 -4.00 11.98
CA THR A 28 12.68 -4.73 11.12
C THR A 28 11.89 -5.26 9.94
N PHE A 29 12.18 -4.75 8.75
CA PHE A 29 11.49 -5.13 7.53
C PHE A 29 11.64 -6.65 7.33
N ASP A 30 10.52 -7.36 7.39
CA ASP A 30 10.47 -8.78 7.11
C ASP A 30 10.46 -8.96 5.58
N PRO A 31 11.47 -9.63 4.98
CA PRO A 31 11.49 -9.91 3.54
C PRO A 31 10.23 -10.63 3.06
N ASP A 32 9.56 -11.39 3.93
CA ASP A 32 8.31 -12.08 3.61
C ASP A 32 7.14 -11.10 3.35
N GLN A 33 7.30 -9.81 3.66
CA GLN A 33 6.32 -8.75 3.42
C GLN A 33 6.60 -7.91 2.16
N GLU A 34 7.69 -8.19 1.42
CA GLU A 34 8.07 -7.41 0.22
C GLU A 34 6.98 -7.42 -0.86
N TYR A 35 6.26 -8.53 -1.01
CA TYR A 35 5.13 -8.62 -1.95
C TYR A 35 3.99 -7.64 -1.65
N LEU A 36 3.81 -7.25 -0.38
CA LEU A 36 2.80 -6.26 0.02
C LEU A 36 3.24 -4.86 -0.38
N VAL A 37 4.53 -4.56 -0.25
CA VAL A 37 5.10 -3.28 -0.69
C VAL A 37 5.00 -3.16 -2.21
N GLU A 38 5.34 -4.21 -2.97
CA GLU A 38 5.15 -4.21 -4.42
C GLU A 38 3.68 -4.01 -4.83
N ALA A 39 2.75 -4.65 -4.12
CA ALA A 39 1.33 -4.50 -4.37
C ALA A 39 0.86 -3.07 -4.10
N LEU A 40 1.34 -2.42 -3.03
CA LEU A 40 1.07 -1.01 -2.74
C LEU A 40 1.62 -0.11 -3.84
N ILE A 41 2.85 -0.33 -4.32
CA ILE A 41 3.44 0.46 -5.42
C ILE A 41 2.57 0.37 -6.67
N ARG A 42 2.14 -0.84 -7.05
CA ARG A 42 1.27 -1.06 -8.22
C ARG A 42 -0.09 -0.37 -8.04
N LEU A 43 -0.68 -0.47 -6.85
CA LEU A 43 -1.97 0.15 -6.54
C LEU A 43 -1.88 1.68 -6.62
N VAL A 44 -0.86 2.28 -6.00
CA VAL A 44 -0.61 3.73 -6.01
C VAL A 44 -0.43 4.24 -7.45
N LYS A 45 0.36 3.53 -8.27
CA LYS A 45 0.55 3.86 -9.69
C LYS A 45 -0.75 3.73 -10.47
N ALA A 46 -1.53 2.68 -10.24
CA ALA A 46 -2.81 2.46 -10.90
C ALA A 46 -3.87 3.51 -10.53
N ARG A 47 -3.81 4.03 -9.29
CA ARG A 47 -4.73 5.08 -8.78
C ARG A 47 -4.27 6.50 -9.13
N GLY A 48 -3.17 6.66 -9.88
CA GLY A 48 -2.66 7.96 -10.31
C GLY A 48 -2.13 8.82 -9.15
N LYS A 49 -1.70 8.20 -8.04
CA LYS A 49 -1.16 8.90 -6.86
C LYS A 49 0.32 9.20 -7.08
N THR A 50 0.59 10.16 -7.97
CA THR A 50 1.93 10.47 -8.49
C THR A 50 2.95 10.78 -7.40
N SER A 51 2.62 11.61 -6.41
CA SER A 51 3.57 12.00 -5.36
C SER A 51 4.07 10.82 -4.52
N ILE A 52 3.21 9.84 -4.24
CA ILE A 52 3.60 8.64 -3.49
C ILE A 52 4.40 7.71 -4.40
N ALA A 53 4.00 7.57 -5.67
CA ALA A 53 4.72 6.76 -6.66
C ALA A 53 6.15 7.27 -6.91
N GLU A 54 6.34 8.59 -6.97
CA GLU A 54 7.66 9.22 -7.14
C GLU A 54 8.58 8.95 -5.95
N ASP A 55 8.05 8.97 -4.73
CA ASP A 55 8.83 8.61 -3.54
C ASP A 55 9.26 7.13 -3.58
N PHE A 56 8.44 6.22 -4.12
CA PHE A 56 8.84 4.83 -4.32
C PHE A 56 9.91 4.65 -5.40
N ASP A 57 9.93 5.53 -6.40
CA ASP A 57 10.92 5.50 -7.49
C ASP A 57 12.22 6.27 -7.12
N THR A 58 12.29 6.86 -5.93
CA THR A 58 13.46 7.62 -5.46
C THR A 58 14.64 6.68 -5.21
N PRO A 59 15.78 6.87 -5.91
CA PRO A 59 16.96 6.05 -5.69
C PRO A 59 17.45 6.17 -4.24
N TYR A 60 17.89 5.06 -3.66
CA TYR A 60 18.45 4.96 -2.29
C TYR A 60 17.45 5.17 -1.13
N LEU A 61 16.18 5.46 -1.42
CA LEU A 61 15.12 5.42 -0.39
C LEU A 61 14.60 3.99 -0.28
N HIS A 62 14.70 3.39 0.90
CA HIS A 62 14.13 2.06 1.12
C HIS A 62 12.59 2.14 1.01
N PRO A 63 11.92 1.30 0.22
CA PRO A 63 10.46 1.37 0.02
C PRO A 63 9.66 1.37 1.33
N MET A 64 10.15 0.68 2.37
CA MET A 64 9.52 0.69 3.70
C MET A 64 9.49 2.08 4.35
N LEU A 65 10.51 2.92 4.14
CA LEU A 65 10.49 4.31 4.62
C LEU A 65 9.41 5.12 3.92
N THR A 66 9.20 4.87 2.62
CA THR A 66 8.09 5.45 1.87
C THR A 66 6.74 4.97 2.40
N VAL A 67 6.61 3.67 2.70
CA VAL A 67 5.38 3.14 3.32
C VAL A 67 5.11 3.82 4.66
N GLN A 68 6.10 3.91 5.55
CA GLN A 68 5.94 4.57 6.86
C GLN A 68 5.58 6.04 6.72
N LYS A 69 6.24 6.76 5.79
CA LYS A 69 5.98 8.18 5.51
C LYS A 69 4.54 8.43 5.06
N TRP A 70 4.00 7.54 4.22
CA TRP A 70 2.68 7.70 3.59
C TRP A 70 1.62 6.73 4.15
N VAL A 71 1.84 6.18 5.35
CA VAL A 71 1.05 5.05 5.85
C VAL A 71 -0.45 5.39 5.94
N GLU A 72 -0.80 6.60 6.37
CA GLU A 72 -2.18 7.04 6.49
C GLU A 72 -2.84 7.22 5.11
N GLU A 73 -2.15 7.84 4.16
CA GLU A 73 -2.62 7.99 2.79
C GLU A 73 -2.77 6.65 2.07
N LEU A 74 -1.84 5.73 2.29
CA LEU A 74 -1.89 4.37 1.75
C LEU A 74 -3.09 3.61 2.32
N LYS A 75 -3.41 3.77 3.61
CA LYS A 75 -4.61 3.17 4.24
C LYS A 75 -5.87 3.66 3.57
N LEU A 76 -5.98 4.96 3.33
CA LEU A 76 -7.13 5.55 2.62
C LEU A 76 -7.25 4.98 1.20
N ILE A 77 -6.15 4.91 0.45
CA ILE A 77 -6.15 4.36 -0.92
C ILE A 77 -6.63 2.91 -0.95
N VAL A 78 -6.14 2.08 -0.02
CA VAL A 78 -6.53 0.66 0.07
C VAL A 78 -8.00 0.53 0.51
N ALA A 79 -8.45 1.33 1.49
CA ALA A 79 -9.83 1.32 1.96
C ALA A 79 -10.83 1.78 0.89
N ASP A 80 -10.52 2.84 0.14
CA ASP A 80 -11.33 3.29 -0.99
C ASP A 80 -11.44 2.19 -2.06
N THR A 81 -10.31 1.54 -2.38
CA THR A 81 -10.29 0.46 -3.37
C THR A 81 -11.11 -0.75 -2.91
N LEU A 82 -11.04 -1.11 -1.62
CA LEU A 82 -11.88 -2.16 -1.01
C LEU A 82 -13.37 -1.83 -1.08
N ALA A 83 -13.73 -0.55 -0.90
CA ALA A 83 -15.11 -0.08 -0.99
C ALA A 83 -15.64 -0.12 -2.43
N GLU A 84 -14.82 0.26 -3.41
CA GLU A 84 -15.17 0.17 -4.84
C GLU A 84 -15.39 -1.27 -5.29
N GLU A 85 -14.50 -2.22 -4.92
CA GLU A 85 -14.69 -3.64 -5.27
C GLU A 85 -15.96 -4.26 -4.68
N ARG A 86 -16.43 -3.73 -3.54
CA ARG A 86 -17.71 -4.14 -2.94
C ARG A 86 -18.91 -3.66 -3.77
N ILE A 87 -18.81 -2.52 -4.45
CA ILE A 87 -19.90 -1.93 -5.23
C ILE A 87 -20.01 -2.61 -6.61
N ASP A 88 -18.88 -2.95 -7.24
CA ASP A 88 -18.86 -3.69 -8.52
C ASP A 88 -19.31 -5.16 -8.41
N SER A 89 -19.44 -5.69 -7.19
CA SER A 89 -19.87 -7.08 -6.92
C SER A 89 -21.39 -7.23 -6.68
N GLN A 90 -22.19 -6.15 -6.86
CA GLN A 90 -23.66 -6.17 -6.76
C GLN A 90 -24.33 -5.91 -8.11
#